data_AF-A0A6I2M6E9-F1
#
_entry.id   AF-A0A6I2M6E9-F1
#
_cell.length_a   1.000
_cell.length_b   1.000
_cell.length_c   1.000
_cell.angle_alpha   90.00
_cell.angle_beta   90.00
_cell.angle_gamma   90.00
#
_symmetry.space_group_name_H-M   'P 1'
#
loop_
_entity.id
_entity.type
_entity.pdbx_description
1 polymer ?
#
loop_
_entity_poly.entity_id
_entity_poly.type
_entity_poly.pdbx_seq_one_letter_code
_entity_poly.pdbx_strand_id
1 'polypeptide(L)'
;MPYHKNKQQAFQAAQQGTAQAENIYQQLSEDSSDYGIQLSHLREEVNEAYEQINNALEVASETQRATLEQYRKDLSRIVAEVNIEEQ
;
A
#
# COMPACT_ATOMS: atom_id res chain seq x y z
N MET A 1 11.06 -11.48 -23.80
CA MET A 1 11.69 -11.02 -22.55
C MET A 1 11.30 -11.98 -21.41
N PRO A 2 12.15 -12.24 -20.40
CA PRO A 2 11.92 -13.31 -19.44
C PRO A 2 10.86 -12.91 -18.41
N TYR A 3 9.71 -13.59 -18.46
CA TYR A 3 8.53 -13.38 -17.62
C TYR A 3 8.79 -13.36 -16.10
N HIS A 4 9.94 -13.85 -15.62
CA HIS A 4 10.25 -13.96 -14.19
C HIS A 4 10.73 -12.65 -13.54
N LYS A 5 11.36 -11.73 -14.29
CA LYS A 5 11.82 -10.45 -13.73
C LYS A 5 10.65 -9.58 -13.25
N ASN A 6 9.53 -9.61 -13.98
CA ASN A 6 8.35 -8.82 -13.65
C ASN A 6 7.64 -9.30 -12.38
N LYS A 7 7.69 -10.60 -12.06
CA LYS A 7 6.99 -11.17 -10.90
C LYS A 7 7.59 -10.76 -9.56
N GLN A 8 8.90 -10.96 -9.43
CA GLN A 8 9.60 -10.63 -8.19
C GLN A 8 9.60 -9.12 -7.96
N GLN A 9 9.78 -8.33 -9.03
CA GLN A 9 9.74 -6.88 -8.94
C GLN A 9 8.36 -6.36 -8.53
N ALA A 10 7.27 -6.90 -9.09
CA ALA A 10 5.92 -6.48 -8.72
C ALA A 10 5.59 -6.79 -7.25
N PHE A 11 5.94 -8.00 -6.78
CA PHE A 11 5.72 -8.36 -5.37
C PHE A 11 6.56 -7.50 -4.41
N GLN A 12 7.83 -7.23 -4.75
CA GLN A 12 8.69 -6.35 -3.96
C GLN A 12 8.18 -4.91 -3.93
N ALA A 13 7.69 -4.39 -5.06
CA ALA A 13 7.08 -3.07 -5.12
C ALA A 13 5.88 -3.00 -4.17
N ALA A 14 4.91 -3.93 -4.31
CA ALA A 14 3.74 -3.99 -3.43
C ALA A 14 4.10 -4.07 -1.93
N GLN A 15 5.14 -4.84 -1.58
CA GLN A 15 5.65 -4.90 -0.22
C GLN A 15 6.22 -3.55 0.25
N GLN A 16 7.00 -2.87 -0.60
CA GLN A 16 7.58 -1.56 -0.28
C GLN A 16 6.51 -0.49 -0.11
N GLY A 17 5.57 -0.36 -1.06
CA GLY A 17 4.50 0.62 -0.98
C GLY A 17 3.62 0.42 0.26
N THR A 18 3.29 -0.84 0.60
CA THR A 18 2.53 -1.13 1.83
C THR A 18 3.30 -0.70 3.08
N ALA A 19 4.59 -1.00 3.15
CA ALA A 19 5.42 -0.61 4.29
C ALA A 19 5.61 0.92 4.40
N GLN A 20 5.67 1.64 3.28
CA GLN A 20 5.72 3.10 3.26
C GLN A 20 4.43 3.71 3.82
N ALA A 21 3.28 3.25 3.34
CA ALA A 21 1.97 3.69 3.85
C ALA A 21 1.83 3.41 5.36
N GLU A 22 2.19 2.21 5.82
CA GLU A 22 2.18 1.87 7.26
C GLU A 22 3.12 2.76 8.08
N ASN A 23 4.29 3.07 7.55
CA ASN A 23 5.28 3.91 8.25
C ASN A 23 4.81 5.35 8.41
N ILE A 24 4.16 5.91 7.38
CA ILE A 24 3.55 7.24 7.45
C ILE A 24 2.36 7.22 8.40
N TYR A 25 1.51 6.20 8.33
CA TYR A 25 0.38 6.04 9.22
C TYR A 25 0.81 6.01 10.70
N GLN A 26 1.87 5.27 11.04
CA GLN A 26 2.43 5.22 12.40
C GLN A 26 2.99 6.56 12.88
N GLN A 27 3.37 7.46 11.98
CA GLN A 27 3.88 8.79 12.30
C GLN A 27 2.78 9.84 12.34
N LEU A 28 1.59 9.53 11.84
CA LEU A 28 0.48 10.44 11.77
C LEU A 28 0.03 10.82 13.19
N SER A 29 -0.01 12.11 13.48
CA SER A 29 -0.45 12.66 14.75
C SER A 29 -1.48 13.77 14.53
N GLU A 30 -2.70 13.55 14.99
CA GLU A 30 -3.83 14.49 14.86
C GLU A 30 -3.54 15.86 15.49
N ASP A 31 -2.71 15.89 16.54
CA ASP A 31 -2.33 17.10 17.24
C ASP A 31 -1.19 17.89 16.55
N SER A 32 -0.62 17.34 15.47
CA SER A 32 0.49 17.98 14.75
C SER A 32 0.02 19.09 13.81
N SER A 33 0.81 20.16 13.66
CA SER A 33 0.54 21.22 12.69
C SER A 33 0.52 20.73 11.24
N ASP A 34 1.19 19.61 10.98
CA ASP A 34 1.43 19.07 9.64
C ASP A 34 0.46 17.91 9.31
N TYR A 35 -0.51 17.61 10.18
CA TYR A 35 -1.43 16.49 10.05
C TYR A 35 -2.09 16.43 8.67
N GLY A 36 -2.61 17.54 8.15
CA GLY A 36 -3.26 17.58 6.83
C GLY A 36 -2.31 17.25 5.68
N ILE A 37 -1.04 17.68 5.75
CA ILE A 37 -0.02 17.37 4.74
C ILE A 37 0.34 15.89 4.81
N GLN A 38 0.57 15.36 6.02
CA GLN A 38 0.89 13.95 6.23
C GLN A 38 -0.27 13.03 5.82
N LEU A 39 -1.51 13.43 6.07
CA LEU A 39 -2.71 12.71 5.63
C LEU A 39 -2.82 12.68 4.10
N SER A 40 -2.53 13.81 3.43
CA SER A 40 -2.49 13.86 1.96
C SER A 40 -1.41 12.93 1.40
N HIS A 41 -0.21 12.94 2.00
CA HIS A 41 0.89 12.08 1.59
C HIS A 41 0.57 10.60 1.83
N LEU A 42 -0.04 10.27 2.98
CA LEU A 42 -0.52 8.92 3.29
C LEU A 42 -1.52 8.44 2.23
N ARG A 43 -2.44 9.30 1.80
CA ARG A 43 -3.42 8.96 0.76
C ARG A 43 -2.74 8.64 -0.58
N GLU A 44 -1.74 9.42 -0.99
CA GLU A 44 -0.98 9.16 -2.22
C GLU A 44 -0.29 7.79 -2.15
N GLU A 45 0.42 7.53 -1.06
CA GLU A 45 1.16 6.28 -0.84
C GLU A 45 0.25 5.06 -0.74
N VAL A 46 -0.92 5.19 -0.10
CA VAL A 46 -1.94 4.13 -0.06
C VAL A 46 -2.46 3.81 -1.47
N ASN A 47 -2.74 4.82 -2.29
CA ASN A 47 -3.21 4.63 -3.66
C ASN A 47 -2.14 3.93 -4.52
N GLU A 48 -0.89 4.39 -4.44
CA GLU A 48 0.23 3.76 -5.13
C GLU A 48 0.43 2.31 -4.69
N ALA A 49 0.34 2.03 -3.38
CA ALA A 49 0.45 0.68 -2.85
C ALA A 49 -0.68 -0.24 -3.38
N TYR A 50 -1.92 0.26 -3.48
CA TYR A 50 -3.01 -0.51 -4.09
C TYR A 50 -2.75 -0.84 -5.57
N GLU A 51 -2.25 0.11 -6.36
CA GLU A 51 -1.89 -0.14 -7.76
C GLU A 51 -0.77 -1.19 -7.87
N GLN A 52 0.27 -1.06 -7.06
CA GLN A 52 1.37 -2.03 -7.02
C GLN A 52 0.89 -3.43 -6.62
N ILE A 53 -0.03 -3.53 -5.64
CA ILE A 53 -0.63 -4.80 -5.24
C ILE A 53 -1.45 -5.40 -6.38
N ASN A 54 -2.28 -4.62 -7.07
CA ASN A 54 -3.07 -5.09 -8.21
C ASN A 54 -2.16 -5.62 -9.32
N ASN A 55 -1.11 -4.89 -9.67
CA ASN A 55 -0.10 -5.32 -10.65
C ASN A 55 0.59 -6.62 -10.21
N ALA A 56 0.92 -6.75 -8.91
CA ALA A 56 1.53 -7.96 -8.38
C ALA A 56 0.59 -9.16 -8.42
N LEU A 57 -0.70 -8.95 -8.14
CA LEU A 57 -1.74 -9.99 -8.17
C LEU A 57 -1.91 -10.61 -9.55
N GLU A 58 -1.65 -9.88 -10.65
CA GLU A 58 -1.74 -10.41 -12.01
C GLU A 58 -0.76 -11.57 -12.24
N VAL A 59 0.41 -11.52 -11.59
CA VAL A 59 1.53 -12.42 -11.90
C VAL A 59 1.97 -13.30 -10.72
N ALA A 60 1.39 -13.09 -9.54
CA ALA A 60 1.70 -13.75 -8.27
C ALA A 60 1.36 -15.25 -8.25
N SER A 61 2.19 -16.02 -7.54
CA SER A 61 1.85 -17.37 -7.10
C SER A 61 0.74 -17.37 -6.05
N GLU A 62 0.16 -18.53 -5.74
CA GLU A 62 -0.92 -18.64 -4.75
C GLU A 62 -0.51 -18.13 -3.36
N THR A 63 0.70 -18.47 -2.89
CA THR A 63 1.23 -17.93 -1.63
C THR A 63 1.42 -16.42 -1.68
N GLN A 64 1.96 -15.89 -2.79
CA GLN A 64 2.13 -14.45 -2.96
C GLN A 64 0.78 -13.72 -3.01
N ARG A 65 -0.25 -14.32 -3.64
CA ARG A 65 -1.62 -13.78 -3.67
C ARG A 65 -2.19 -13.62 -2.27
N ALA A 66 -2.07 -14.65 -1.42
CA ALA A 66 -2.54 -14.57 -0.03
C ALA A 66 -1.87 -13.41 0.74
N THR A 67 -0.57 -13.20 0.54
CA THR A 67 0.14 -12.05 1.15
C THR A 67 -0.32 -10.72 0.58
N LEU A 68 -0.51 -10.61 -0.73
CA LEU A 68 -0.98 -9.39 -1.39
C LEU A 68 -2.40 -9.02 -0.97
N GLU A 69 -3.29 -10.00 -0.81
CA GLU A 69 -4.63 -9.78 -0.27
C GLU A 69 -4.60 -9.31 1.18
N GLN A 70 -3.67 -9.83 1.99
CA GLN A 70 -3.45 -9.34 3.34
C GLN A 70 -3.03 -7.86 3.33
N TYR A 71 -2.09 -7.46 2.48
CA TYR A 71 -1.72 -6.05 2.31
C TYR A 71 -2.89 -5.16 1.92
N ARG A 72 -3.77 -5.59 0.98
CA ARG A 72 -4.99 -4.81 0.65
C ARG A 72 -5.89 -4.61 1.86
N LYS A 73 -6.03 -5.64 2.69
CA LYS A 73 -6.83 -5.56 3.91
C LYS A 73 -6.19 -4.61 4.94
N ASP A 74 -4.87 -4.62 5.06
CA ASP A 74 -4.13 -3.74 5.95
C ASP A 74 -4.29 -2.26 5.52
N LEU A 75 -4.11 -1.97 4.22
CA LEU A 75 -4.37 -0.64 3.66
C LEU A 75 -5.82 -0.19 3.85
N SER A 76 -6.80 -1.09 3.66
CA SER A 76 -8.22 -0.78 3.86
C SER A 76 -8.53 -0.40 5.29
N ARG A 77 -7.86 -1.01 6.28
CA ARG A 77 -7.99 -0.60 7.68
C ARG A 77 -7.42 0.80 7.91
N ILE A 78 -6.23 1.09 7.36
CA ILE A 78 -5.63 2.43 7.47
C ILE A 78 -6.59 3.49 6.92
N VAL A 79 -7.10 3.29 5.69
CA VAL A 79 -8.06 4.21 5.05
C VAL A 79 -9.28 4.45 5.94
N ALA A 80 -9.84 3.40 6.51
CA ALA A 80 -11.00 3.51 7.40
C ALA A 80 -10.68 4.22 8.72
N GLU A 81 -9.51 3.97 9.32
CA GLU A 81 -9.08 4.53 10.61
C GLU A 81 -8.81 6.03 10.52
N VAL A 82 -8.16 6.50 9.45
CA VAL A 82 -7.89 7.92 9.23
C VAL A 82 -8.96 8.62 8.38
N ASN A 83 -10.06 7.91 8.10
CA ASN A 83 -11.20 8.38 7.31
C ASN A 83 -10.77 9.02 5.97
N ILE A 84 -9.81 8.40 5.29
CA ILE A 84 -9.43 8.79 3.93
C ILE A 84 -10.60 8.43 3.01
N GLU A 85 -11.15 9.41 2.29
CA GLU A 85 -12.14 9.14 1.25
C GLU A 85 -11.46 8.40 0.08
N GLU A 86 -11.90 7.16 -0.19
CA GLU A 86 -11.61 6.47 -1.46
C GLU A 86 -12.26 7.30 -2.58
N GLN A 87 -11.47 7.89 -3.48
CA GLN A 87 -11.99 8.60 -4.65
C GLN A 87 -12.00 7.73 -5.90
#